data_AF-A0A518HXU6-F1
#
_entry.id   AF-A0A518HXU6-F1
#
_cell.length_a   1.000
_cell.length_b   1.000
_cell.length_c   1.000
_cell.angle_alpha   90.00
_cell.angle_beta   90.00
_cell.angle_gamma   90.00
#
_symmetry.space_group_name_H-M   'P 1'
#
loop_
_entity.id
_entity.type
_entity.pdbx_description
1 polymer ?
#
loop_
_entity_poly.entity_id
_entity_poly.type
_entity_poly.pdbx_seq_one_letter_code
_entity_poly.pdbx_strand_id
1 'polypeptide(L)'
;MEWATADHLFINELQTEKRNMSKTNPQIEKQLDKLASICCTRLENTSSDPTMDDAAVDELLKALLMSGYARQADRTLQVELENRVKDMCRDPAMHRGGALTGLTEQLQNKFDQLKSWESRQPGETSTAKAANISSATDA
;
A
#
# COMPACT_ATOMS: atom_id res chain seq x y z
N MET A 1 41.28 13.78 19.73
CA MET A 1 40.47 12.54 19.73
C MET A 1 39.02 13.00 19.55
N GLU A 2 38.69 13.58 18.38
CA GLU A 2 37.52 14.47 18.22
C GLU A 2 36.94 14.47 16.78
N TRP A 3 37.17 13.40 16.01
CA TRP A 3 36.64 13.29 14.63
C TRP A 3 35.56 12.22 14.46
N ALA A 4 35.34 11.36 15.45
CA ALA A 4 34.34 10.28 15.36
C ALA A 4 32.88 10.75 15.58
N THR A 5 32.67 11.95 16.14
CA THR A 5 31.33 12.44 16.48
C THR A 5 30.67 13.23 15.35
N ALA A 6 31.46 13.79 14.42
CA ALA A 6 30.94 14.58 13.30
C ALA A 6 30.29 13.71 12.22
N ASP A 7 30.84 12.52 11.96
CA ASP A 7 30.31 11.59 10.95
C ASP A 7 28.93 11.04 11.32
N HIS A 8 28.66 10.82 12.61
CA HIS A 8 27.37 10.30 13.07
C HIS A 8 26.23 11.30 12.91
N LEU A 9 26.51 12.60 13.05
CA LEU A 9 25.52 13.66 12.83
C LEU A 9 25.20 13.81 11.34
N PHE A 10 26.21 13.75 10.47
CA PHE A 10 26.01 13.84 9.02
C PHE A 10 25.25 12.63 8.45
N ILE A 11 25.50 11.42 8.97
CA ILE A 11 24.74 10.21 8.61
C ILE A 11 23.28 10.33 9.08
N ASN A 12 23.01 10.85 10.27
CA ASN A 12 21.64 11.04 10.76
C ASN A 12 20.90 12.13 9.98
N GLU A 13 21.57 13.21 9.58
CA GLU A 13 20.98 14.29 8.80
C GLU A 13 20.67 13.84 7.37
N LEU A 14 21.59 13.10 6.72
CA LEU A 14 21.32 12.45 5.43
C LEU A 14 20.22 11.39 5.50
N GLN A 15 20.11 10.63 6.60
CA GLN A 15 19.00 9.69 6.80
C GLN A 15 17.67 10.39 7.03
N THR A 16 17.68 11.58 7.63
CA THR A 16 16.49 12.41 7.85
C THR A 16 16.05 13.06 6.53
N GLU A 17 16.99 13.47 5.69
CA GLU A 17 16.73 14.01 4.36
C GLU A 17 16.28 12.92 3.36
N LYS A 18 16.85 11.71 3.44
CA LYS A 18 16.34 10.53 2.71
C LYS A 18 14.92 10.15 3.15
N ARG A 19 14.58 10.35 4.43
CA ARG A 19 13.22 10.16 4.95
C ARG A 19 12.24 11.26 4.50
N ASN A 20 12.73 12.43 4.09
CA ASN A 20 11.93 13.57 3.65
C ASN A 20 11.68 13.61 2.13
N MET A 21 12.27 12.70 1.35
CA MET A 21 12.04 12.62 -0.10
C MET A 21 10.80 11.79 -0.50
N SER A 22 10.05 11.24 0.45
CA SER A 22 8.68 10.78 0.19
C SER A 22 7.73 11.96 0.37
N LYS A 23 7.29 12.56 -0.76
CA LYS A 23 6.10 13.44 -0.82
C LYS A 23 4.79 12.69 -0.49
N THR A 24 4.88 11.59 0.24
CA THR A 24 3.80 10.70 0.57
C THR A 24 3.40 10.93 2.02
N ASN A 25 2.10 10.91 2.28
CA ASN A 25 1.55 11.02 3.63
C ASN A 25 2.27 10.02 4.57
N PRO A 26 2.75 10.41 5.77
CA PRO A 26 3.43 9.50 6.69
C PRO A 26 2.59 8.28 7.08
N GLN A 27 1.27 8.34 6.91
CA GLN A 27 0.37 7.20 7.05
C GLN A 27 0.52 6.17 5.92
N ILE A 28 0.73 6.62 4.68
CA ILE A 28 1.00 5.76 3.51
C ILE A 28 2.31 5.00 3.74
N GLU A 29 3.36 5.72 4.15
CA GLU A 29 4.67 5.14 4.44
C GLU A 29 4.58 4.02 5.48
N LYS A 30 3.88 4.27 6.60
CA LYS A 30 3.65 3.26 7.64
C LYS A 30 2.88 2.04 7.13
N GLN A 31 1.91 2.23 6.24
CA GLN A 31 1.13 1.13 5.67
C GLN A 31 1.99 0.28 4.73
N LEU A 32 2.81 0.92 3.89
CA LEU A 32 3.76 0.26 3.00
C LEU A 32 4.81 -0.52 3.78
N ASP A 33 5.37 0.05 4.84
CA ASP A 33 6.34 -0.63 5.71
C ASP A 33 5.72 -1.86 6.39
N LYS A 34 4.46 -1.75 6.82
CA LYS A 34 3.75 -2.88 7.43
C LYS A 34 3.46 -3.99 6.42
N LEU A 35 3.06 -3.65 5.19
CA LEU A 35 2.90 -4.62 4.10
C LEU A 35 4.23 -5.28 3.73
N ALA A 36 5.31 -4.52 3.65
CA ALA A 36 6.66 -5.04 3.40
C ALA A 36 7.12 -5.98 4.52
N SER A 37 6.87 -5.63 5.79
CA SER A 37 7.16 -6.51 6.93
C SER A 37 6.39 -7.84 6.85
N ILE A 38 5.11 -7.82 6.46
CA ILE A 38 4.34 -9.05 6.24
C ILE A 38 4.98 -9.89 5.12
N CYS A 39 5.40 -9.26 4.02
CA CYS A 39 6.12 -9.95 2.95
C CYS A 39 7.43 -10.58 3.45
N CYS A 40 8.23 -9.87 4.25
CA CYS A 40 9.45 -10.42 4.85
C CYS A 40 9.15 -11.64 5.72
N THR A 41 8.18 -11.54 6.63
CA THR A 41 7.76 -12.65 7.50
C THR A 41 7.31 -13.87 6.68
N ARG A 42 6.61 -13.66 5.55
CA ARG A 42 6.16 -14.73 4.65
C ARG A 42 7.31 -15.31 3.81
N LEU A 43 8.31 -14.51 3.46
CA LEU A 43 9.51 -14.99 2.78
C LEU A 43 10.42 -15.79 3.70
N GLU A 44 10.48 -15.45 4.99
CA GLU A 44 11.25 -16.17 6.01
C GLU A 44 10.56 -17.47 6.43
N ASN A 45 9.28 -17.38 6.78
CA ASN A 45 8.49 -18.53 7.15
C ASN A 45 8.19 -19.33 5.88
N THR A 46 8.87 -20.46 5.72
CA THR A 46 8.69 -21.41 4.61
C THR A 46 7.36 -22.18 4.74
N SER A 47 6.31 -21.50 5.20
CA SER A 47 4.96 -22.03 5.27
C SER A 47 4.50 -22.29 3.84
N SER A 48 4.03 -23.51 3.58
CA SER A 48 3.59 -23.99 2.26
C SER A 48 2.38 -23.24 1.67
N ASP A 49 1.89 -22.19 2.35
CA ASP A 49 0.81 -21.35 1.88
C ASP A 49 1.36 -20.01 1.38
N PRO A 50 1.55 -19.86 0.06
CA PRO A 50 2.01 -18.63 -0.57
C PRO A 50 0.90 -17.58 -0.68
N THR A 51 -0.29 -17.81 -0.12
CA THR A 51 -1.41 -16.89 -0.29
C THR A 51 -1.31 -15.72 0.69
N MET A 52 -1.54 -14.51 0.14
CA MET A 52 -1.70 -13.28 0.91
C MET A 52 -3.17 -13.10 1.32
N ASP A 53 -3.79 -14.15 1.88
CA ASP A 53 -5.19 -14.11 2.33
C ASP A 53 -5.28 -13.90 3.85
N ASP A 54 -5.07 -12.66 4.25
CA ASP A 54 -5.15 -12.21 5.63
C ASP A 54 -6.06 -10.96 5.68
N ALA A 55 -7.05 -10.97 6.56
CA ALA A 55 -7.94 -9.83 6.77
C ALA A 55 -7.14 -8.54 7.12
N ALA A 56 -6.01 -8.68 7.82
CA ALA A 56 -5.13 -7.56 8.13
C ALA A 56 -4.46 -6.98 6.88
N VAL A 57 -4.14 -7.81 5.88
CA VAL A 57 -3.60 -7.35 4.59
C VAL A 57 -4.67 -6.57 3.84
N ASP A 58 -5.89 -7.09 3.77
CA ASP A 58 -6.99 -6.42 3.09
C ASP A 58 -7.33 -5.05 3.73
N GLU A 59 -7.30 -4.96 5.06
CA GLU A 59 -7.46 -3.68 5.77
C GLU A 59 -6.35 -2.68 5.45
N LEU A 60 -5.10 -3.14 5.35
CA LEU A 60 -3.97 -2.28 4.97
C LEU A 60 -4.09 -1.79 3.53
N LEU A 61 -4.49 -2.65 2.60
CA LEU A 61 -4.70 -2.26 1.20
C LEU A 61 -5.85 -1.25 1.05
N LYS A 62 -6.95 -1.43 1.78
CA LYS A 62 -8.04 -0.44 1.83
C LYS A 62 -7.59 0.88 2.41
N ALA A 63 -6.85 0.86 3.52
CA ALA A 63 -6.35 2.08 4.14
C ALA A 63 -5.33 2.81 3.26
N LEU A 64 -4.56 2.07 2.46
CA LEU A 64 -3.65 2.60 1.44
C LEU A 64 -4.42 3.24 0.28
N LEU A 65 -5.52 2.63 -0.16
CA LEU A 65 -6.40 3.20 -1.18
C LEU A 65 -7.05 4.51 -0.70
N MET A 66 -7.64 4.49 0.50
CA MET A 66 -8.32 5.63 1.12
C MET A 66 -7.39 6.81 1.43
N SER A 67 -6.11 6.54 1.70
CA SER A 67 -5.10 7.59 1.92
C SER A 67 -4.66 8.28 0.62
N GLY A 68 -5.15 7.81 -0.53
CA GLY A 68 -4.91 8.44 -1.83
C GLY A 68 -3.67 7.92 -2.56
N TYR A 69 -3.05 6.82 -2.09
CA TYR A 69 -1.87 6.24 -2.72
C TYR A 69 -2.08 5.99 -4.22
N ALA A 70 -3.25 5.47 -4.61
CA ALA A 70 -3.59 5.20 -6.02
C ALA A 70 -3.55 6.44 -6.94
N ARG A 71 -3.61 7.66 -6.39
CA ARG A 71 -3.58 8.93 -7.13
C ARG A 71 -2.22 9.62 -7.08
N GLN A 72 -1.38 9.26 -6.10
CA GLN A 72 -0.11 9.92 -5.82
C GLN A 72 1.11 9.06 -6.18
N ALA A 73 0.94 7.74 -6.35
CA ALA A 73 2.05 6.84 -6.58
C ALA A 73 2.61 6.98 -8.01
N ASP A 74 3.91 7.28 -8.10
CA ASP A 74 4.67 7.31 -9.36
C ASP A 74 4.98 5.90 -9.90
N ARG A 75 4.73 4.86 -9.10
CA ARG A 75 5.02 3.45 -9.42
C ARG A 75 3.95 2.51 -8.85
N THR A 76 3.92 1.29 -9.36
CA THR A 76 2.96 0.27 -8.91
C THR A 76 3.23 -0.14 -7.46
N LEU A 77 2.19 -0.60 -6.76
CA LEU A 77 2.31 -1.14 -5.40
C LEU A 77 3.29 -2.32 -5.38
N GLN A 78 3.27 -3.16 -6.41
CA GLN A 78 4.24 -4.24 -6.56
C GLN A 78 5.69 -3.74 -6.51
N VAL A 79 6.06 -2.79 -7.37
CA VAL A 79 7.44 -2.30 -7.46
C VAL A 79 7.86 -1.58 -6.17
N GLU A 80 6.95 -0.83 -5.55
CA GLU A 80 7.19 -0.21 -4.25
C GLU A 80 7.53 -1.25 -3.18
N LEU A 81 6.69 -2.29 -3.04
CA LEU A 81 6.87 -3.33 -2.04
C LEU A 81 8.11 -4.17 -2.32
N GLU A 82 8.40 -4.52 -3.58
CA GLU A 82 9.62 -5.25 -3.91
C GLU A 82 10.88 -4.48 -3.48
N ASN A 83 10.93 -3.17 -3.72
CA ASN A 83 12.06 -2.33 -3.32
C ASN A 83 12.19 -2.29 -1.79
N ARG A 84 11.08 -2.04 -1.07
CA ARG A 84 11.09 -2.03 0.40
C ARG A 84 11.49 -3.35 1.00
N VAL A 85 10.99 -4.47 0.47
CA VAL A 85 11.31 -5.81 0.96
C VAL A 85 12.78 -6.14 0.68
N LYS A 86 13.33 -5.77 -0.47
CA LYS A 86 14.77 -5.91 -0.78
C LYS A 86 15.64 -5.08 0.18
N ASP A 87 15.17 -3.92 0.60
CA ASP A 87 15.88 -3.06 1.56
C ASP A 87 15.74 -3.57 3.02
N MET A 88 14.56 -4.04 3.41
CA MET A 88 14.24 -4.48 4.78
C MET A 88 14.72 -5.89 5.12
N CYS A 89 14.56 -6.85 4.20
CA CYS A 89 14.93 -8.26 4.39
C CYS A 89 15.70 -8.78 3.17
N ARG A 90 16.86 -8.17 2.95
CA ARG A 90 17.74 -8.40 1.79
C ARG A 90 18.05 -9.87 1.54
N ASP A 91 18.36 -10.63 2.58
CA ASP A 91 18.80 -12.02 2.46
C ASP A 91 17.65 -12.95 1.97
N PRO A 92 16.47 -12.98 2.64
CA PRO A 92 15.29 -13.66 2.09
C PRO A 92 14.88 -13.17 0.69
N ALA A 93 14.90 -11.86 0.46
CA ALA A 93 14.46 -11.26 -0.80
C ALA A 93 15.36 -11.64 -1.99
N MET A 94 16.68 -11.68 -1.80
CA MET A 94 17.65 -12.01 -2.86
C MET A 94 17.60 -13.50 -3.22
N HIS A 95 17.43 -14.38 -2.24
CA HIS A 95 17.38 -15.83 -2.49
C HIS A 95 15.99 -16.32 -2.94
N ARG A 96 14.94 -15.52 -2.74
CA ARG A 96 13.56 -15.88 -3.04
C ARG A 96 12.85 -14.86 -3.91
N GLY A 97 13.56 -14.30 -4.89
CA GLY A 97 13.03 -13.27 -5.79
C GLY A 97 11.71 -13.66 -6.48
N GLY A 98 11.58 -14.91 -6.94
CA GLY A 98 10.34 -15.39 -7.55
C GLY A 98 9.16 -15.46 -6.58
N ALA A 99 9.41 -15.86 -5.32
CA ALA A 99 8.37 -15.86 -4.28
C ALA A 99 7.98 -14.42 -3.90
N LEU A 100 8.97 -13.52 -3.79
CA LEU A 100 8.72 -12.10 -3.55
C LEU A 100 7.82 -11.51 -4.64
N THR A 101 8.18 -11.68 -5.91
CA THR A 101 7.37 -11.21 -7.03
C THR A 101 5.95 -11.77 -6.96
N GLY A 102 5.78 -13.08 -6.74
CA GLY A 102 4.45 -13.70 -6.61
C GLY A 102 3.61 -13.16 -5.44
N LEU A 103 4.23 -12.88 -4.27
CA LEU A 103 3.54 -12.26 -3.14
C LEU A 103 3.11 -10.82 -3.46
N THR A 104 4.02 -10.03 -4.04
CA THR A 104 3.74 -8.63 -4.36
C THR A 104 2.75 -8.47 -5.53
N GLU A 105 2.73 -9.42 -6.47
CA GLU A 105 1.74 -9.48 -7.55
C GLU A 105 0.35 -9.80 -7.00
N GLN A 106 0.22 -10.72 -6.04
CA GLN A 106 -1.05 -10.96 -5.34
C GLN A 106 -1.57 -9.69 -4.65
N LEU A 107 -0.68 -8.94 -3.96
CA LEU A 107 -1.04 -7.69 -3.30
C LEU A 107 -1.47 -6.60 -4.30
N GLN A 108 -0.75 -6.49 -5.43
CA GLN A 108 -1.11 -5.58 -6.53
C GLN A 108 -2.48 -5.92 -7.10
N ASN A 109 -2.74 -7.20 -7.39
CA ASN A 109 -4.02 -7.66 -7.92
C ASN A 109 -5.18 -7.37 -6.95
N LYS A 110 -4.99 -7.62 -5.64
CA LYS A 110 -5.98 -7.26 -4.62
C LYS A 110 -6.22 -5.75 -4.56
N PHE A 111 -5.16 -4.96 -4.62
CA PHE A 111 -5.27 -3.49 -4.62
C PHE A 111 -6.01 -2.96 -5.84
N ASP A 112 -5.72 -3.49 -7.04
CA ASP A 112 -6.39 -3.09 -8.28
C ASP A 112 -7.87 -3.50 -8.29
N GLN A 113 -8.19 -4.67 -7.72
CA GLN A 113 -9.58 -5.07 -7.49
C GLN A 113 -10.29 -4.04 -6.59
N LEU A 114 -9.72 -3.70 -5.43
CA LEU A 114 -10.30 -2.70 -4.51
C LEU A 114 -10.51 -1.35 -5.19
N LYS A 115 -9.50 -0.87 -5.93
CA LYS A 115 -9.59 0.36 -6.71
C LYS A 115 -10.72 0.30 -7.74
N SER A 116 -10.90 -0.84 -8.41
CA SER A 116 -11.97 -1.02 -9.39
C SER A 116 -13.36 -0.99 -8.74
N TRP A 117 -13.51 -1.60 -7.55
CA TRP A 117 -14.78 -1.60 -6.81
C TRP A 117 -15.19 -0.19 -6.36
N GLU A 118 -14.24 0.61 -5.88
CA GLU A 118 -14.51 2.00 -5.48
C GLU A 118 -14.90 2.87 -6.68
N SER A 119 -14.28 2.67 -7.85
CA SER A 119 -14.66 3.39 -9.07
C SER A 119 -16.03 2.98 -9.63
N ARG A 120 -16.52 1.80 -9.25
CA ARG A 120 -17.80 1.21 -9.70
C ARG A 120 -18.97 1.49 -8.76
N GLN A 121 -18.78 2.23 -7.67
CA GLN A 121 -19.89 2.74 -6.87
C GLN A 121 -20.36 4.11 -7.43
N PRO A 122 -21.37 4.17 -8.32
CA PRO A 122 -22.24 5.34 -8.31
C PRO A 122 -22.91 5.34 -6.94
N GLY A 123 -22.74 6.41 -6.16
CA GLY A 123 -23.08 6.46 -4.75
C GLY A 123 -24.34 5.66 -4.40
N GLU A 124 -24.23 4.77 -3.41
CA GLU A 124 -25.38 4.18 -2.71
C GLU A 124 -26.10 5.28 -1.91
N THR A 125 -26.67 6.25 -2.62
CA THR A 125 -27.91 6.90 -2.22
C THR A 125 -28.99 6.32 -3.11
N SER A 126 -29.43 5.10 -2.78
CA SER A 126 -30.73 4.58 -3.24
C SER A 126 -31.84 5.37 -2.51
N THR A 127 -31.95 6.65 -2.84
CA THR A 127 -33.10 7.50 -2.57
C THR A 127 -33.34 8.36 -3.80
N ALA A 128 -33.59 7.72 -4.95
CA ALA A 128 -34.12 8.39 -6.11
C ALA A 128 -35.16 7.52 -6.81
N LYS A 129 -36.17 7.06 -6.05
CA LYS A 129 -37.49 6.87 -6.62
C LYS A 129 -38.34 8.09 -6.25
N ALA A 130 -38.04 9.23 -6.87
CA ALA A 130 -39.02 10.28 -7.03
C ALA A 130 -40.08 9.74 -8.00
N ALA A 131 -41.09 9.06 -7.45
CA ALA A 131 -42.27 8.69 -8.20
C ALA A 131 -43.12 9.96 -8.40
N ASN A 132 -43.10 10.48 -9.63
CA ASN A 132 -44.15 11.25 -10.30
C ASN A 132 -45.08 12.10 -9.41
N ILE A 133 -44.72 13.37 -9.21
CA ILE A 133 -45.74 14.43 -9.09
C ILE A 133 -46.03 14.94 -10.50
N SER A 134 -47.16 14.54 -11.07
CA SER A 134 -47.74 15.22 -12.23
C SER A 134 -49.26 15.22 -12.10
N SER A 135 -49.77 16.44 -11.97
CA SER A 135 -51.07 16.94 -12.44
C SER A 135 -52.36 16.38 -11.85
N ALA A 136 -53.01 17.22 -11.03
CA ALA A 136 -54.47 17.44 -11.10
C ALA A 136 -54.77 18.89 -10.68
N THR A 137 -54.51 19.84 -11.57
CA THR A 137 -55.21 21.12 -11.63
C THR A 137 -56.00 21.11 -12.91
N ASP A 138 -57.33 21.12 -12.82
CA ASP A 138 -58.17 21.73 -13.84
C ASP A 138 -59.41 22.34 -13.19
N ALA A 139 -59.88 23.42 -13.81
CA ALA A 139 -60.80 24.43 -13.32
C ALA A 139 -62.28 24.05 -13.49
#